data_AF-A0A6G1J8J0-F1
#
_entry.id   AF-A0A6G1J8J0-F1
#
_cell.length_a   1.000
_cell.length_b   1.000
_cell.length_c   1.000
_cell.angle_alpha   90.00
_cell.angle_beta   90.00
_cell.angle_gamma   90.00
#
_symmetry.space_group_name_H-M   'P 1'
#
loop_
_entity.id
_entity.type
_entity.pdbx_description
1 polymer ?
#
loop_
_entity_poly.entity_id
_entity_poly.type
_entity_poly.pdbx_seq_one_letter_code
_entity_poly.pdbx_strand_id
1 'polypeptide(L)'
;MSPQYWSYELLRGSRLNQGTKFKVVKDGDRVNVYAPGWTPEIYGGDKVKFINPGPEIPEGATYTVDSVDVRTRTFTLVNDQDGESVLESITEGELEAIPDDED
;
A
#
# COMPACT_ATOMS: atom_id res chain seq x y z
N MET A 1 -28.49 -16.31 4.75
CA MET A 1 -27.22 -15.59 4.50
C MET A 1 -26.55 -16.29 3.33
N SER A 2 -26.37 -15.60 2.21
CA SER A 2 -25.65 -16.17 1.06
C SER A 2 -24.15 -16.17 1.35
N PRO A 3 -23.41 -17.26 1.07
CA PRO A 3 -21.96 -17.25 1.19
C PRO A 3 -21.39 -16.20 0.24
N GLN A 4 -20.60 -15.27 0.77
CA GLN A 4 -19.82 -14.35 -0.06
C GLN A 4 -18.69 -15.16 -0.70
N TYR A 5 -18.70 -15.24 -2.03
CA TYR A 5 -17.62 -15.84 -2.80
C TYR A 5 -16.59 -14.75 -3.14
N TRP A 6 -15.33 -15.00 -2.82
CA TRP A 6 -14.23 -14.08 -3.06
C TRP A 6 -13.42 -14.58 -4.24
N SER A 7 -13.15 -13.72 -5.23
CA SER A 7 -12.29 -14.01 -6.37
C SER A 7 -10.97 -13.25 -6.23
N TYR A 8 -9.85 -13.93 -6.40
CA TYR A 8 -8.52 -13.31 -6.49
C TYR A 8 -8.01 -13.45 -7.94
N GLU A 9 -7.46 -12.37 -8.50
CA GLU A 9 -6.67 -12.45 -9.74
C GLU A 9 -5.20 -12.64 -9.38
N LEU A 10 -4.65 -13.80 -9.73
CA LEU A 10 -3.20 -13.95 -9.81
C LEU A 10 -2.72 -13.21 -11.05
N LEU A 11 -1.69 -12.37 -10.90
CA LEU A 11 -1.00 -11.78 -12.06
C LEU A 11 -0.61 -12.92 -13.02
N ARG A 12 -1.10 -12.84 -14.27
CA ARG A 12 -0.90 -13.88 -15.29
C ARG A 12 0.59 -14.21 -15.40
N GLY A 13 0.95 -15.46 -15.09
CA GLY A 13 2.31 -15.99 -15.27
C GLY A 13 2.96 -16.55 -14.01
N SER A 14 2.44 -16.28 -12.81
CA SER A 14 2.99 -16.84 -11.58
C SER A 14 2.62 -18.32 -11.45
N ARG A 15 3.57 -19.21 -11.68
CA ARG A 15 3.48 -20.61 -11.20
C ARG A 15 3.60 -20.58 -9.68
N LEU A 16 2.48 -20.70 -9.00
CA LEU A 16 2.47 -20.88 -7.54
C LEU A 16 2.99 -22.29 -7.24
N ASN A 17 4.18 -22.38 -6.66
CA ASN A 17 4.68 -23.65 -6.16
C ASN A 17 3.92 -24.00 -4.87
N GLN A 18 3.67 -25.28 -4.62
CA GLN A 18 3.08 -25.73 -3.37
C GLN A 18 3.93 -25.23 -2.19
N GLY A 19 3.31 -24.60 -1.19
CA GLY A 19 4.03 -23.94 -0.09
C GLY A 19 4.30 -22.44 -0.29
N THR A 20 3.82 -21.84 -1.38
CA THR A 20 3.85 -20.39 -1.59
C THR A 20 3.09 -19.66 -0.47
N LYS A 21 3.78 -18.80 0.27
CA LYS A 21 3.19 -17.92 1.27
C LYS A 21 2.64 -16.67 0.59
N PHE A 22 1.41 -16.30 0.93
CA PHE A 22 0.77 -15.04 0.54
C PHE A 22 0.60 -14.18 1.78
N LYS A 23 0.64 -12.86 1.63
CA LYS A 23 0.19 -11.95 2.67
C LYS A 23 -1.18 -11.41 2.29
N VAL A 24 -2.10 -11.48 3.25
CA VAL A 24 -3.45 -10.95 3.13
C VAL A 24 -3.54 -9.77 4.08
N VAL A 25 -3.84 -8.59 3.55
CA VAL A 25 -4.04 -7.37 4.34
C VAL A 25 -5.47 -6.91 4.16
N LYS A 26 -6.13 -6.63 5.28
CA LYS A 26 -7.47 -6.05 5.28
C LYS A 26 -7.33 -4.54 5.44
N ASP A 27 -7.89 -3.81 4.49
CA ASP A 27 -7.89 -2.35 4.43
C ASP A 27 -9.36 -1.88 4.34
N GLY A 28 -9.93 -1.50 5.49
CA GLY A 28 -11.36 -1.24 5.62
C GLY A 28 -12.22 -2.44 5.17
N ASP A 29 -13.03 -2.23 4.13
CA ASP A 29 -13.85 -3.26 3.48
C ASP A 29 -13.13 -4.02 2.35
N ARG A 30 -11.91 -3.61 2.00
CA ARG A 30 -11.08 -4.23 0.95
C ARG A 30 -10.14 -5.28 1.55
N VAL A 31 -9.84 -6.31 0.76
CA VAL A 31 -8.84 -7.33 1.09
C VAL A 31 -7.83 -7.39 -0.04
N ASN A 32 -6.58 -7.09 0.27
CA ASN A 32 -5.46 -7.12 -0.66
C ASN A 32 -4.67 -8.42 -0.47
N VAL A 33 -4.41 -9.15 -1.57
CA VAL A 33 -3.66 -10.42 -1.58
C VAL A 33 -2.38 -10.25 -2.37
N TYR A 34 -1.23 -10.39 -1.71
CA TYR A 34 0.09 -10.21 -2.30
C TYR A 34 0.76 -11.58 -2.52
N ALA A 35 1.10 -11.88 -3.79
CA ALA A 35 1.84 -13.08 -4.19
C ALA A 35 3.37 -12.86 -4.09
N PRO A 36 4.20 -13.92 -3.98
CA PRO A 36 5.64 -13.75 -3.88
C PRO A 36 6.26 -13.14 -5.13
N GLY A 37 7.14 -12.16 -4.93
CA GLY A 37 7.89 -11.46 -5.97
C GLY A 37 8.14 -9.99 -5.63
N TRP A 38 7.20 -9.39 -4.90
CA TRP A 38 7.35 -8.14 -4.15
C TRP A 38 6.28 -8.11 -3.07
N THR A 39 6.72 -8.08 -1.82
CA THR A 39 5.86 -7.89 -0.66
C THR A 39 6.24 -6.52 -0.11
N PRO A 40 5.41 -5.47 -0.27
CA PRO A 40 5.73 -4.18 0.30
C PRO A 40 5.77 -4.28 1.83
N GLU A 41 6.53 -3.43 2.48
CA GLU A 41 6.53 -3.21 3.93
C GLU A 41 5.45 -2.20 4.33
N ILE A 42 5.02 -1.34 3.39
CA ILE A 42 3.97 -0.32 3.53
C ILE A 42 2.66 -0.79 2.86
N TYR A 43 1.51 -0.51 3.47
CA TYR A 43 0.17 -0.92 3.02
C TYR A 43 -0.84 0.22 3.00
N GLY A 44 -1.98 -0.02 2.35
CA GLY A 44 -3.15 0.87 2.43
C GLY A 44 -3.56 1.09 3.88
N GLY A 45 -3.76 2.35 4.24
CA GLY A 45 -4.04 2.82 5.60
C GLY A 45 -2.80 3.22 6.41
N ASP A 46 -1.59 2.82 6.01
CA ASP A 46 -0.38 3.18 6.74
C ASP A 46 -0.08 4.68 6.59
N LYS A 47 0.40 5.29 7.67
CA LYS A 47 0.96 6.64 7.64
C LYS A 47 2.41 6.60 7.20
N VAL A 48 2.79 7.54 6.33
CA VAL A 48 4.12 7.62 5.76
C VAL A 48 4.59 9.07 5.65
N LYS A 49 5.90 9.23 5.47
CA LYS A 49 6.55 10.48 5.07
C LYS A 49 7.60 10.19 4.01
N PHE A 50 7.98 11.21 3.25
CA PHE A 50 9.07 11.10 2.30
C PHE A 50 10.43 11.09 3.01
N ILE A 51 11.32 10.18 2.62
CA ILE A 51 12.71 10.14 3.11
C ILE A 51 13.48 11.37 2.65
N ASN A 52 13.30 11.74 1.38
CA ASN A 52 13.92 12.89 0.73
C ASN A 52 12.84 13.71 0.00
N PRO A 53 12.09 14.59 0.71
CA PRO A 53 11.02 15.36 0.09
C PRO A 53 11.58 16.31 -0.99
N GLY A 54 10.90 16.34 -2.15
CA GLY A 54 11.15 17.33 -3.19
C GLY A 54 10.70 18.73 -2.77
N PRO A 55 11.05 19.78 -3.54
CA PRO A 55 10.72 21.16 -3.20
C PRO A 55 9.21 21.47 -3.18
N GLU A 56 8.40 20.62 -3.82
CA GLU A 56 6.94 20.72 -3.87
C GLU A 56 6.27 20.05 -2.67
N ILE A 57 7.02 19.27 -1.87
CA ILE A 57 6.53 18.57 -0.70
C ILE A 57 6.84 19.42 0.55
N PRO A 58 5.83 19.85 1.32
CA PRO A 58 6.06 20.61 2.54
C PRO A 58 6.92 19.82 3.54
N GLU A 59 7.85 20.51 4.20
CA GLU A 59 8.70 19.89 5.22
C GLU A 59 7.82 19.35 6.37
N GLY A 60 8.03 18.08 6.73
CA GLY A 60 7.27 17.41 7.78
C GLY A 60 5.84 17.00 7.39
N ALA A 61 5.46 17.11 6.11
CA ALA A 61 4.17 16.59 5.63
C ALA A 61 4.07 15.07 5.83
N THR A 62 2.92 14.63 6.34
CA THR A 62 2.56 13.22 6.46
C THR A 62 1.44 12.87 5.51
N TYR A 63 1.44 11.62 5.08
CA TYR A 63 0.47 11.11 4.13
C TYR A 63 -0.06 9.77 4.62
N THR A 64 -1.31 9.51 4.30
CA THR A 64 -1.90 8.18 4.42
C THR A 64 -1.86 7.49 3.06
N VAL A 65 -1.47 6.21 3.03
CA VAL A 65 -1.53 5.41 1.81
C VAL A 65 -2.98 5.08 1.50
N ASP A 66 -3.51 5.64 0.40
CA ASP A 66 -4.86 5.31 -0.07
C ASP A 66 -4.89 3.96 -0.77
N SER A 67 -3.90 3.67 -1.62
CA SER A 67 -3.86 2.41 -2.34
C SER A 67 -2.45 2.01 -2.80
N VAL A 68 -2.27 0.71 -3.02
CA VAL A 68 -1.03 0.10 -3.50
C VAL A 68 -1.29 -0.62 -4.81
N ASP A 69 -0.65 -0.18 -5.88
CA ASP A 69 -0.63 -0.89 -7.17
C ASP A 69 0.52 -1.90 -7.19
N VAL A 70 0.17 -3.17 -7.04
CA VAL A 70 1.11 -4.29 -7.04
C VAL A 70 1.71 -4.61 -8.40
N ARG A 71 1.10 -4.17 -9.51
CA ARG A 71 1.60 -4.40 -10.88
C ARG A 71 2.76 -3.46 -11.17
N THR A 72 2.60 -2.20 -10.83
CA THR A 72 3.60 -1.14 -11.05
C THR A 72 4.53 -0.95 -9.86
N ARG A 73 4.20 -1.53 -8.71
CA ARG A 73 4.92 -1.40 -7.44
C ARG A 73 4.94 0.03 -6.92
N THR A 74 3.78 0.67 -7.00
CA THR A 74 3.62 2.08 -6.66
C THR A 74 2.47 2.32 -5.70
N PHE A 75 2.50 3.48 -5.05
CA PHE A 75 1.59 3.91 -4.01
C PHE A 75 0.85 5.16 -4.48
N THR A 76 -0.40 5.26 -4.04
CA THR A 76 -1.19 6.48 -4.08
C THR A 76 -1.36 6.99 -2.66
N LEU A 77 -1.01 8.24 -2.43
CA LEU A 77 -0.94 8.88 -1.12
C LEU A 77 -1.93 10.02 -1.03
N VAL A 78 -2.55 10.20 0.13
CA VAL A 78 -3.41 11.34 0.46
C VAL A 78 -2.74 12.13 1.58
N ASN A 79 -2.62 13.45 1.41
CA ASN A 79 -2.02 14.32 2.42
C ASN A 79 -2.93 14.44 3.65
N ASP A 80 -2.38 14.22 4.84
CA ASP A 80 -3.14 14.27 6.09
C ASP A 80 -3.54 15.70 6.51
N GLN A 81 -2.87 16.73 5.99
CA GLN A 81 -3.11 18.13 6.35
C GLN A 81 -4.38 18.68 5.70
N ASP A 82 -4.64 18.32 4.44
CA ASP A 82 -5.78 18.81 3.67
C ASP A 82 -6.79 17.72 3.31
N GLY A 83 -6.41 16.44 3.38
CA GLY A 83 -7.24 15.29 3.04
C GLY A 83 -7.61 15.20 1.55
N GLU A 84 -7.03 16.04 0.70
CA GLU A 84 -7.42 16.20 -0.71
C GLU A 84 -6.24 16.06 -1.68
N SER A 85 -5.02 16.39 -1.26
CA SER A 85 -3.85 16.29 -2.13
C SER A 85 -3.49 14.82 -2.35
N VAL A 86 -3.62 14.37 -3.61
CA VAL A 86 -3.29 13.01 -4.04
C VAL A 86 -1.96 12.98 -4.79
N LEU A 87 -1.03 12.14 -4.33
CA LEU A 87 0.21 11.83 -5.05
C LEU A 87 0.15 10.41 -5.56
N GLU A 88 0.36 10.22 -6.86
CA GLU A 88 0.26 8.91 -7.52
C GLU A 88 1.63 8.41 -7.98
N SER A 89 1.73 7.10 -8.19
CA SER A 89 2.93 6.46 -8.76
C SER A 89 4.21 6.59 -7.91
N ILE A 90 4.06 6.76 -6.59
CA ILE A 90 5.20 6.86 -5.65
C ILE A 90 5.76 5.47 -5.39
N THR A 91 7.07 5.31 -5.22
CA THR A 91 7.70 4.03 -4.90
C THR A 91 7.97 3.88 -3.40
N GLU A 92 8.00 2.64 -2.91
CA GLU A 92 8.26 2.36 -1.49
C GLU A 92 9.61 2.92 -1.00
N GLY A 93 10.63 2.92 -1.86
CA GLY A 93 11.96 3.44 -1.51
C GLY A 93 12.02 4.95 -1.31
N GLU A 94 10.95 5.68 -1.63
CA GLU A 94 10.81 7.11 -1.36
C GLU A 94 10.19 7.40 0.01
N LEU A 95 9.65 6.37 0.66
CA LEU A 95 8.78 6.48 1.82
C LEU A 95 9.39 5.81 3.05
N GLU A 96 9.08 6.38 4.20
CA GLU A 96 9.31 5.79 5.52
C GLU A 96 7.95 5.68 6.23
N ALA A 97 7.63 4.49 6.72
CA ALA A 97 6.43 4.27 7.55
C ALA A 97 6.56 5.01 8.88
N ILE A 98 5.50 5.71 9.27
CA ILE A 98 5.35 6.31 10.58
C ILE A 98 4.65 5.25 11.44
N PRO A 99 5.28 4.74 12.52
CA PRO A 99 4.62 3.80 13.41
C PRO A 99 3.37 4.46 14.00
N ASP A 100 2.25 3.74 14.00
CA ASP A 100 1.13 4.13 14.86
C ASP A 100 1.64 4.08 16.30
N ASP A 101 1.58 5.20 17.02
CA ASP A 101 1.83 5.21 18.45
C ASP A 101 0.87 4.20 19.09
N GLU A 102 1.42 3.14 19.70
CA GLU A 102 0.64 2.19 20.50
C GLU A 102 0.10 2.95 21.73
N ASP A 103 -1.14 3.45 21.64
CA ASP A 103 -1.94 3.92 22.78
C ASP A 103 -2.21 2.78 23.81
#